data_AF-A0A7C8PHI9-F1
#
_entry.id   AF-A0A7C8PHI9-F1
#
_cell.length_a   1.000
_cell.length_b   1.000
_cell.length_c   1.000
_cell.angle_alpha   90.00
_cell.angle_beta   90.00
_cell.angle_gamma   90.00
#
_symmetry.space_group_name_H-M   'P 1'
#
loop_
_entity.id
_entity.type
_entity.pdbx_description
1 polymer ?
#
loop_
_entity_poly.entity_id
_entity_poly.type
_entity_poly.pdbx_seq_one_letter_code
_entity_poly.pdbx_strand_id
1 'polypeptide(L)'
;MIPETQWIQAEVRTRAEGVFMWAVLVVDMLNRAFDEGEIAAVEYKLRQIPQGLEKVFLDLLGKDNAHKEETLLILQWQLFLASDLEPQGLYEALIAGTAPESLVPRARQNPLITLDDIERYITSTSKGLIEVAKGGWGSRFIHETVRDFLLRNQRLETLYPILKDQMVKASHKRLAGCCLTALKSLSSGVWSSQDIGSTLALASPNFFIMRQLISFIISDCRKCLIRS
;
A
#
# COMPACT_ATOMS: atom_id res chain seq x y z
N MET A 1 -7.92 -13.18 -30.58
CA MET A 1 -8.69 -13.88 -29.52
C MET A 1 -8.33 -15.35 -29.64
N ILE A 2 -7.65 -15.91 -28.63
CA ILE A 2 -7.15 -17.30 -28.67
C ILE A 2 -8.28 -18.23 -28.19
N PRO A 3 -8.73 -19.22 -28.99
CA PRO A 3 -9.86 -20.10 -28.67
C PRO A 3 -9.76 -20.78 -27.30
N GLU A 4 -8.55 -21.05 -26.84
CA GLU A 4 -8.22 -21.74 -25.57
C GLU A 4 -8.59 -20.94 -24.31
N THR A 5 -8.90 -19.64 -24.42
CA THR A 5 -9.21 -18.79 -23.25
C THR A 5 -10.71 -18.55 -23.02
N GLN A 6 -11.58 -19.03 -23.93
CA GLN A 6 -13.03 -18.75 -23.85
C GLN A 6 -13.69 -19.40 -22.62
N TRP A 7 -13.24 -20.60 -22.25
CA TRP A 7 -13.77 -21.28 -21.07
C TRP A 7 -13.36 -20.57 -19.77
N ILE A 8 -12.14 -20.01 -19.70
CA ILE A 8 -11.67 -19.20 -18.55
C ILE A 8 -12.58 -17.98 -18.39
N GLN A 9 -12.87 -17.28 -19.48
CA GLN A 9 -13.75 -16.11 -19.46
C GLN A 9 -15.17 -16.47 -18.99
N ALA A 10 -15.72 -17.59 -19.48
CA ALA A 10 -17.04 -18.07 -19.07
C ALA A 10 -17.07 -18.44 -17.58
N GLU A 11 -16.02 -19.10 -17.09
CA GLU A 11 -15.89 -19.52 -15.70
C GLU A 11 -15.76 -18.31 -14.77
N VAL A 12 -14.85 -17.38 -15.07
CA VAL A 12 -14.69 -16.13 -14.30
C VAL A 12 -16.00 -15.34 -14.29
N ARG A 13 -16.69 -15.22 -15.44
CA ARG A 13 -17.97 -14.50 -15.52
C ARG A 13 -19.05 -15.15 -14.65
N THR A 14 -19.12 -16.48 -14.68
CA THR A 14 -20.11 -17.23 -13.89
C THR A 14 -19.84 -17.08 -12.39
N ARG A 15 -18.58 -17.26 -11.98
CA ARG A 15 -18.19 -17.23 -10.57
C ARG A 15 -18.11 -15.84 -9.95
N ALA A 16 -17.94 -14.80 -10.77
CA ALA A 16 -17.99 -13.42 -10.30
C ALA A 16 -19.38 -13.03 -9.78
N GLU A 17 -20.45 -13.66 -10.27
CA GLU A 17 -21.84 -13.38 -9.85
C GLU A 17 -22.20 -11.88 -9.87
N GLY A 18 -21.66 -11.14 -10.84
CA GLY A 18 -21.85 -9.68 -10.96
C GLY A 18 -20.98 -8.83 -10.03
N VAL A 19 -20.13 -9.44 -9.20
CA VAL A 19 -19.18 -8.73 -8.34
C VAL A 19 -17.93 -8.33 -9.15
N PHE A 20 -17.97 -7.14 -9.76
CA PHE A 20 -16.88 -6.59 -10.57
C PHE A 20 -15.50 -6.72 -9.88
N MET A 21 -15.44 -6.38 -8.59
CA MET A 21 -14.19 -6.41 -7.83
C MET A 21 -13.60 -7.81 -7.69
N TRP A 22 -14.44 -8.84 -7.60
CA TRP A 22 -13.97 -10.21 -7.58
C TRP A 22 -13.31 -10.55 -8.92
N ALA A 23 -13.94 -10.18 -10.03
CA ALA A 23 -13.38 -10.43 -11.37
C ALA A 23 -12.02 -9.74 -11.56
N VAL A 24 -11.87 -8.50 -11.12
CA VAL A 24 -10.61 -7.74 -11.21
C VAL A 24 -9.47 -8.47 -10.47
N LEU A 25 -9.69 -8.83 -9.20
CA LEU A 25 -8.67 -9.51 -8.39
C LEU A 25 -8.34 -10.89 -8.95
N VAL A 26 -9.35 -11.64 -9.37
CA VAL A 26 -9.16 -12.98 -9.92
C VAL A 26 -8.39 -12.93 -11.22
N VAL A 27 -8.71 -12.03 -12.15
CA VAL A 27 -7.96 -11.88 -13.40
C VAL A 27 -6.50 -11.51 -13.13
N ASP A 28 -6.22 -10.63 -12.18
CA ASP A 28 -4.84 -10.31 -11.76
C ASP A 28 -4.11 -11.54 -11.18
N MET A 29 -4.77 -12.33 -10.32
CA MET A 29 -4.20 -13.58 -9.79
C MET A 29 -3.95 -14.63 -10.89
N LEU A 30 -4.82 -14.71 -11.89
CA LEU A 30 -4.67 -15.63 -13.03
C LEU A 30 -3.55 -15.18 -13.97
N ASN A 31 -3.41 -13.88 -14.22
CA ASN A 31 -2.31 -13.33 -15.02
C ASN A 31 -0.95 -13.65 -14.38
N ARG A 32 -0.82 -13.45 -13.06
CA ARG A 32 0.40 -13.84 -12.33
C ARG A 32 0.69 -15.33 -12.44
N ALA A 33 -0.34 -16.18 -12.29
CA ALA A 33 -0.18 -17.62 -12.44
C ALA A 33 0.23 -18.01 -13.88
N PHE A 34 -0.27 -17.31 -14.89
CA PHE A 34 0.12 -17.49 -16.29
C PHE A 34 1.57 -17.08 -16.56
N ASP A 35 2.00 -15.96 -15.98
CA ASP A 35 3.38 -15.47 -16.09
C ASP A 35 4.37 -16.44 -15.41
N GLU A 36 3.93 -17.16 -14.38
CA GLU A 36 4.71 -18.16 -13.63
C GLU A 36 4.67 -19.58 -14.23
N GLY A 37 3.68 -19.91 -15.06
CA GLY A 37 3.50 -21.24 -15.65
C GLY A 37 2.37 -21.27 -16.68
N GLU A 38 2.54 -22.11 -17.70
CA GLU A 38 1.62 -22.27 -18.85
C GLU A 38 0.14 -22.49 -18.43
N ILE A 39 -0.80 -22.44 -19.39
CA ILE A 39 -2.27 -22.46 -19.20
C ILE A 39 -2.80 -23.42 -18.10
N ALA A 40 -2.16 -24.58 -17.89
CA ALA A 40 -2.50 -25.54 -16.84
C ALA A 40 -2.43 -24.93 -15.41
N ALA A 41 -1.47 -24.04 -15.14
CA ALA A 41 -1.34 -23.33 -13.88
C ALA A 41 -2.54 -22.38 -13.66
N VAL A 42 -3.03 -21.75 -14.72
CA VAL A 42 -4.20 -20.86 -14.69
C VAL A 42 -5.46 -21.65 -14.32
N GLU A 43 -5.67 -22.82 -14.92
CA GLU A 43 -6.85 -23.65 -14.60
C GLU A 43 -6.84 -24.10 -13.14
N TYR A 44 -5.68 -24.58 -12.69
CA TYR A 44 -5.51 -25.01 -11.32
C TYR A 44 -5.75 -23.86 -10.35
N LYS A 45 -5.16 -22.69 -10.62
CA LYS A 45 -5.32 -21.50 -9.79
C LYS A 45 -6.78 -21.05 -9.74
N LEU A 46 -7.48 -21.02 -10.87
CA LEU A 46 -8.90 -20.65 -10.92
C LEU A 46 -9.74 -21.55 -10.00
N ARG A 47 -9.52 -22.86 -9.99
CA ARG A 47 -10.26 -23.80 -9.12
C ARG A 47 -10.00 -23.56 -7.63
N GLN A 48 -8.81 -23.11 -7.26
CA GLN A 48 -8.43 -22.85 -5.86
C GLN A 48 -8.97 -21.52 -5.33
N ILE A 49 -9.17 -20.53 -6.20
CA ILE A 49 -9.69 -19.22 -5.80
C ILE A 49 -11.07 -19.41 -5.16
N PRO A 50 -11.37 -18.81 -4.01
CA PRO A 50 -12.67 -18.96 -3.37
C PRO A 50 -13.77 -18.13 -4.06
N GLN A 51 -15.00 -18.62 -3.98
CA GLN A 51 -16.19 -17.88 -4.43
C GLN A 51 -16.55 -16.77 -3.43
N GLY A 52 -16.86 -15.58 -3.96
CA GLY A 52 -17.23 -14.40 -3.17
C GLY A 52 -16.03 -13.54 -2.76
N LEU A 53 -16.22 -12.22 -2.85
CA LEU A 53 -15.16 -11.22 -2.66
C LEU A 53 -14.53 -11.25 -1.27
N GLU A 54 -15.31 -11.51 -0.23
CA GLU A 54 -14.80 -11.56 1.14
C GLU A 54 -13.76 -12.67 1.34
N LYS A 55 -14.02 -13.86 0.81
CA LYS A 55 -13.07 -14.97 0.90
C LYS A 55 -11.81 -14.70 0.10
N VAL A 56 -11.93 -14.06 -1.07
CA VAL A 56 -10.77 -13.66 -1.88
C VAL A 56 -9.88 -12.69 -1.10
N PHE A 57 -10.45 -11.67 -0.45
CA PHE A 57 -9.66 -10.76 0.38
C PHE A 57 -8.99 -11.46 1.57
N LEU A 58 -9.70 -12.36 2.25
CA LEU A 58 -9.15 -13.10 3.39
C LEU A 58 -8.01 -14.03 2.97
N ASP A 59 -8.10 -14.66 1.79
CA ASP A 59 -7.02 -15.46 1.20
C ASP A 59 -5.82 -14.57 0.83
N LEU A 60 -6.08 -13.45 0.15
CA LEU A 60 -5.06 -12.50 -0.32
C LEU A 60 -4.25 -11.85 0.82
N LEU A 61 -4.91 -11.51 1.92
CA LEU A 61 -4.34 -10.80 3.07
C LEU A 61 -4.11 -11.71 4.29
N GLY A 62 -4.32 -13.01 4.10
CA GLY A 62 -4.32 -14.02 5.16
C GLY A 62 -2.96 -14.27 5.79
N LYS A 63 -2.90 -15.33 6.61
CA LYS A 63 -1.69 -15.70 7.37
C LYS A 63 -0.53 -16.15 6.48
N ASP A 64 -0.82 -16.70 5.30
CA ASP A 64 0.19 -17.23 4.38
C ASP A 64 0.88 -16.14 3.54
N ASN A 65 0.58 -14.87 3.81
CA ASN A 65 1.28 -13.75 3.18
C ASN A 65 2.72 -13.64 3.74
N ALA A 66 3.72 -14.00 2.93
CA ALA A 66 5.13 -13.88 3.29
C ALA A 66 5.59 -12.44 3.61
N HIS A 67 4.92 -11.42 3.04
CA HIS A 67 5.22 -10.00 3.22
C HIS A 67 4.13 -9.31 4.06
N LYS A 68 3.65 -10.02 5.08
CA LYS A 68 2.49 -9.60 5.87
C LYS A 68 2.69 -8.23 6.53
N GLU A 69 3.88 -7.94 7.02
CA GLU A 69 4.20 -6.67 7.68
C GLU A 69 4.25 -5.49 6.71
N GLU A 70 4.86 -5.67 5.54
CA GLU A 70 4.91 -4.69 4.48
C GLU A 70 3.51 -4.43 3.91
N THR A 71 2.74 -5.51 3.67
CA THR A 71 1.34 -5.41 3.24
C THR A 71 0.51 -4.66 4.28
N LEU A 72 0.67 -4.94 5.57
CA LEU A 72 -0.04 -4.20 6.61
C LEU A 72 0.31 -2.72 6.57
N LEU A 73 1.61 -2.41 6.52
CA LEU A 73 2.09 -1.03 6.58
C LEU A 73 1.60 -0.21 5.37
N ILE A 74 1.63 -0.76 4.15
CA ILE A 74 1.15 -0.03 2.97
C ILE A 74 -0.36 0.22 3.02
N LEU A 75 -1.13 -0.75 3.52
CA LEU A 75 -2.56 -0.56 3.74
C LEU A 75 -2.84 0.50 4.80
N GLN A 76 -2.06 0.54 5.89
CA GLN A 76 -2.17 1.58 6.92
C GLN A 76 -1.87 2.97 6.35
N TRP A 77 -0.82 3.12 5.53
CA TRP A 77 -0.55 4.35 4.81
C TRP A 77 -1.75 4.76 3.96
N GLN A 78 -2.24 3.89 3.08
CA GLN A 78 -3.34 4.22 2.17
C GLN A 78 -4.67 4.53 2.89
N LEU A 79 -4.93 3.89 4.03
CA LEU A 79 -6.14 4.10 4.81
C LEU A 79 -6.12 5.43 5.57
N PHE A 80 -4.98 5.78 6.17
CA PHE A 80 -4.90 6.82 7.21
C PHE A 80 -4.09 8.06 6.82
N LEU A 81 -3.64 8.15 5.57
CA LEU A 81 -3.11 9.40 5.03
C LEU A 81 -4.24 10.42 4.78
N ALA A 82 -3.98 11.69 5.10
CA ALA A 82 -4.90 12.79 4.79
C ALA A 82 -4.91 13.16 3.30
N SER A 83 -3.91 12.72 2.54
CA SER A 83 -3.69 13.13 1.16
C SER A 83 -2.84 12.09 0.44
N ASP A 84 -2.92 12.09 -0.89
CA ASP A 84 -2.16 11.14 -1.70
C ASP A 84 -0.66 11.35 -1.51
N LEU A 85 0.04 10.28 -1.14
CA LEU A 85 1.50 10.23 -1.21
C LEU A 85 1.90 9.98 -2.67
N GLU A 86 2.88 10.74 -3.13
CA GLU A 86 3.64 10.40 -4.33
C GLU A 86 4.24 8.99 -4.16
N PRO A 87 4.28 8.14 -5.21
CA PRO A 87 4.77 6.77 -5.15
C PRO A 87 6.17 6.65 -4.51
N GLN A 88 7.09 7.55 -4.87
CA GLN A 88 8.43 7.61 -4.26
C GLN A 88 8.36 7.79 -2.74
N GLY A 89 7.51 8.70 -2.27
CA GLY A 89 7.33 8.95 -0.84
C GLY A 89 6.72 7.77 -0.10
N LEU A 90 5.75 7.07 -0.72
CA LEU A 90 5.18 5.85 -0.16
C LEU A 90 6.22 4.72 -0.08
N TYR A 91 7.02 4.53 -1.13
CA TYR A 91 8.13 3.56 -1.14
C TYR A 91 9.11 3.81 0.00
N GLU A 92 9.61 5.05 0.13
CA GLU A 92 10.53 5.43 1.21
C GLU A 92 9.93 5.21 2.61
N ALA A 93 8.64 5.55 2.77
CA ALA A 93 7.93 5.38 4.02
C ALA A 93 7.76 3.90 4.42
N LEU A 94 7.67 2.99 3.44
CA LEU A 94 7.67 1.56 3.66
C LEU A 94 9.04 1.07 4.13
N ILE A 95 10.10 1.41 3.39
CA ILE A 95 11.48 1.05 3.77
C ILE A 95 11.81 1.56 5.19
N ALA A 96 11.41 2.78 5.53
CA ALA A 96 11.60 3.34 6.87
C ALA A 96 10.90 2.55 8.00
N GLY A 97 9.84 1.84 7.68
CA GLY A 97 9.05 1.06 8.63
C GLY A 97 9.37 -0.43 8.68
N THR A 98 10.00 -0.99 7.64
CA THR A 98 10.22 -2.44 7.53
C THR A 98 11.69 -2.83 7.36
N ALA A 99 12.52 -1.96 6.76
CA ALA A 99 13.94 -2.19 6.52
C ALA A 99 14.73 -0.87 6.70
N PRO A 100 14.70 -0.27 7.91
CA PRO A 100 15.26 1.08 8.12
C PRO A 100 16.77 1.18 7.89
N GLU A 101 17.50 0.08 8.03
CA GLU A 101 18.92 -0.04 7.66
C GLU A 101 19.16 0.09 6.15
N SER A 102 18.15 -0.20 5.34
CA SER A 102 18.18 -0.05 3.89
C SER A 102 17.81 1.36 3.43
N LEU A 103 17.48 2.28 4.35
CA LEU A 103 17.32 3.70 4.03
C LEU A 103 18.67 4.32 3.68
N VAL A 104 18.97 4.37 2.39
CA VAL A 104 20.17 5.04 1.89
C VAL A 104 19.95 6.56 1.95
N PRO A 105 20.88 7.34 2.52
CA PRO A 105 20.86 8.80 2.36
C PRO A 105 20.81 9.13 0.87
N ARG A 106 19.79 9.89 0.45
CA ARG A 106 19.51 10.22 -0.96
C ARG A 106 18.94 9.05 -1.80
N ALA A 107 18.13 8.16 -1.23
CA ALA A 107 17.40 7.14 -1.99
C ALA A 107 16.64 7.71 -3.22
N ARG A 108 16.11 8.94 -3.14
CA ARG A 108 15.54 9.69 -4.28
C ARG A 108 16.47 9.90 -5.47
N GLN A 109 17.77 9.80 -5.24
CA GLN A 109 18.82 10.01 -6.24
C GLN A 109 19.50 8.69 -6.60
N ASN A 110 19.02 7.54 -6.11
CA ASN A 110 19.55 6.26 -6.52
C ASN A 110 19.10 5.98 -7.96
N PRO A 111 20.00 6.05 -8.96
CA PRO A 111 19.61 5.88 -10.36
C PRO A 111 19.20 4.44 -10.69
N LEU A 112 19.41 3.49 -9.77
CA LEU A 112 19.00 2.09 -9.92
C LEU A 112 17.53 1.84 -9.57
N ILE A 113 16.84 2.80 -8.94
CA ILE A 113 15.44 2.68 -8.58
C ILE A 113 14.62 3.56 -9.53
N THR A 114 13.91 2.92 -10.46
CA THR A 114 13.04 3.62 -11.41
C THR A 114 11.62 3.77 -10.86
N LEU A 115 10.80 4.62 -11.51
CA LEU A 115 9.38 4.72 -11.17
C LEU A 115 8.66 3.38 -11.38
N ASP A 116 9.03 2.61 -12.41
CA ASP A 116 8.47 1.28 -12.70
C ASP A 116 8.82 0.28 -11.58
N ASP A 117 10.03 0.35 -11.01
CA ASP A 117 10.42 -0.46 -9.85
C ASP A 117 9.56 -0.15 -8.63
N ILE A 118 9.27 1.14 -8.41
CA ILE A 118 8.45 1.62 -7.30
C ILE A 118 6.99 1.21 -7.48
N GLU A 119 6.44 1.38 -8.68
CA GLU A 119 5.08 0.95 -9.01
C GLU A 119 4.92 -0.56 -8.82
N ARG A 120 5.88 -1.35 -9.30
CA ARG A 120 5.93 -2.79 -9.08
C ARG A 120 6.02 -3.14 -7.60
N TYR A 121 6.84 -2.43 -6.83
CA TYR A 121 6.96 -2.64 -5.38
C TYR A 121 5.65 -2.35 -4.65
N ILE A 122 5.01 -1.20 -4.94
CA ILE A 122 3.72 -0.81 -4.34
C ILE A 122 2.62 -1.83 -4.68
N THR A 123 2.53 -2.21 -5.96
CA THR A 123 1.50 -3.13 -6.45
C THR A 123 1.69 -4.53 -5.86
N SER A 124 2.91 -5.07 -5.87
CA SER A 124 3.19 -6.40 -5.29
C SER A 124 3.01 -6.44 -3.76
N THR A 125 3.48 -5.41 -3.05
CA THR A 125 3.37 -5.30 -1.58
C THR A 125 1.92 -5.17 -1.13
N SER A 126 1.10 -4.41 -1.86
CA SER A 126 -0.33 -4.26 -1.60
C SER A 126 -1.18 -5.42 -2.12
N LYS A 127 -0.56 -6.44 -2.74
CA LYS A 127 -1.25 -7.57 -3.40
C LYS A 127 -2.19 -7.15 -4.53
N GLY A 128 -1.84 -6.09 -5.24
CA GLY A 128 -2.63 -5.52 -6.32
C GLY A 128 -3.79 -4.65 -5.85
N LEU A 129 -3.90 -4.37 -4.54
CA LEU A 129 -5.00 -3.56 -4.00
C LEU A 129 -4.77 -2.06 -4.16
N ILE A 130 -3.52 -1.64 -4.35
CA ILE A 130 -3.12 -0.25 -4.56
C ILE A 130 -2.43 -0.17 -5.93
N GLU A 131 -2.81 0.83 -6.71
CA GLU A 131 -2.18 1.16 -7.99
C GLU A 131 -1.54 2.55 -7.94
N VAL A 132 -0.54 2.76 -8.77
CA VAL A 132 0.03 4.07 -9.05
C VAL A 132 -0.77 4.75 -10.15
N ALA A 133 -1.15 6.01 -9.95
CA ALA A 133 -1.92 6.77 -10.92
C ALA A 133 -1.10 7.01 -12.20
N LYS A 134 -1.78 7.03 -13.35
CA LYS A 134 -1.16 7.34 -14.64
C LYS A 134 -0.41 8.68 -14.56
N GLY A 135 0.88 8.65 -14.87
CA GLY A 135 1.78 9.79 -14.75
C GLY A 135 2.60 9.83 -13.46
N GLY A 136 2.41 8.91 -12.52
CA GLY A 136 3.28 8.75 -11.35
C GLY A 136 3.02 9.72 -10.19
N TRP A 137 1.92 10.46 -10.22
CA TRP A 137 1.68 11.57 -9.27
C TRP A 137 1.06 11.13 -7.93
N GLY A 138 0.58 9.89 -7.82
CA GLY A 138 -0.09 9.43 -6.61
C GLY A 138 -0.35 7.93 -6.61
N SER A 139 -0.78 7.42 -5.46
CA SER A 139 -1.17 6.02 -5.25
C SER A 139 -2.56 5.95 -4.63
N ARG A 140 -3.39 5.01 -5.08
CA ARG A 140 -4.77 4.85 -4.61
C ARG A 140 -5.20 3.40 -4.62
N PHE A 141 -6.23 3.09 -3.83
CA PHE A 141 -6.90 1.80 -3.97
C PHE A 141 -7.46 1.65 -5.39
N ILE A 142 -7.39 0.43 -5.93
CA ILE A 142 -7.95 0.11 -7.25
C ILE A 142 -9.47 0.32 -7.30
N HIS A 143 -10.15 0.28 -6.14
CA HIS A 143 -11.58 0.54 -6.00
C HIS A 143 -11.97 0.91 -4.57
N GLU A 144 -13.06 1.66 -4.39
CA GLU A 144 -13.58 2.05 -3.06
C GLU A 144 -13.96 0.83 -2.19
N THR A 145 -14.39 -0.26 -2.84
CA THR A 145 -14.71 -1.52 -2.14
C THR A 145 -13.52 -2.10 -1.37
N VAL A 146 -12.26 -1.81 -1.76
CA VAL A 146 -11.09 -2.20 -0.96
C VAL A 146 -11.12 -1.50 0.39
N ARG A 147 -11.22 -0.17 0.38
CA ARG A 147 -11.26 0.67 1.59
C ARG A 147 -12.42 0.22 2.48
N ASP A 148 -13.60 0.08 1.90
CA ASP A 148 -14.80 -0.42 2.58
C ASP A 148 -14.58 -1.80 3.21
N PHE A 149 -13.96 -2.74 2.48
CA PHE A 149 -13.70 -4.08 2.98
C PHE A 149 -12.78 -4.07 4.20
N LEU A 150 -11.69 -3.29 4.15
CA LEU A 150 -10.69 -3.23 5.21
C LEU A 150 -11.25 -2.61 6.50
N LEU A 151 -12.12 -1.61 6.37
CA LEU A 151 -12.68 -0.86 7.50
C LEU A 151 -13.93 -1.49 8.12
N ARG A 152 -14.76 -2.19 7.33
CA ARG A 152 -16.02 -2.76 7.83
C ARG A 152 -15.76 -3.99 8.70
N ASN A 153 -16.62 -4.17 9.71
CA ASN A 153 -16.67 -5.36 10.57
C ASN A 153 -15.32 -5.76 11.19
N GLN A 154 -14.43 -4.80 11.46
CA GLN A 154 -13.10 -5.07 12.04
C GLN A 154 -12.29 -6.11 11.23
N ARG A 155 -12.50 -6.18 9.91
CA ARG A 155 -11.89 -7.22 9.06
C ARG A 155 -10.37 -7.11 9.02
N LEU A 156 -9.82 -5.90 8.89
CA LEU A 156 -8.36 -5.73 8.97
C LEU A 156 -7.82 -6.12 10.35
N GLU A 157 -8.53 -5.80 11.43
CA GLU A 157 -8.14 -6.21 12.79
C GLU A 157 -8.20 -7.73 12.99
N THR A 158 -9.16 -8.39 12.34
CA THR A 158 -9.28 -9.86 12.34
C THR A 158 -8.10 -10.51 11.60
N LEU A 159 -7.66 -9.91 10.49
CA LEU A 159 -6.49 -10.36 9.73
C LEU A 159 -5.17 -10.09 10.47
N TYR A 160 -5.12 -8.99 11.23
CA TYR A 160 -3.93 -8.48 11.90
C TYR A 160 -4.21 -8.21 13.38
N PRO A 161 -4.05 -9.23 14.26
CA PRO A 161 -4.38 -9.11 15.69
C PRO A 161 -3.66 -7.97 16.43
N ILE A 162 -2.51 -7.50 15.93
CA ILE A 162 -1.78 -6.33 16.47
C ILE A 162 -2.61 -5.04 16.46
N LEU A 163 -3.66 -4.98 15.63
CA LEU A 163 -4.55 -3.82 15.48
C LEU A 163 -5.80 -3.88 16.34
N LYS A 164 -6.06 -5.00 17.02
CA LYS A 164 -7.34 -5.25 17.71
C LYS A 164 -7.71 -4.12 18.67
N ASP A 165 -8.93 -3.60 18.52
CA ASP A 165 -9.55 -2.53 19.33
C ASP A 165 -8.79 -1.19 19.30
N GLN A 166 -7.72 -1.07 18.50
CA GLN A 166 -6.84 0.09 18.46
C GLN A 166 -6.37 0.43 17.04
N MET A 167 -7.04 -0.04 15.99
CA MET A 167 -6.58 0.07 14.59
C MET A 167 -6.08 1.48 14.24
N VAL A 168 -6.89 2.50 14.51
CA VAL A 168 -6.55 3.91 14.23
C VAL A 168 -5.30 4.33 15.01
N LYS A 169 -5.31 4.16 16.34
CA LYS A 169 -4.21 4.57 17.23
C LYS A 169 -2.90 3.84 16.91
N ALA A 170 -2.97 2.51 16.73
CA ALA A 170 -1.83 1.66 16.41
C ALA A 170 -1.24 2.03 15.04
N SER A 171 -2.10 2.30 14.05
CA SER A 171 -1.67 2.75 12.73
C SER A 171 -0.95 4.09 12.82
N HIS A 172 -1.56 5.13 13.40
CA HIS A 172 -0.90 6.43 13.51
C HIS A 172 0.41 6.37 14.30
N LYS A 173 0.48 5.59 15.37
CA LYS A 173 1.73 5.38 16.12
C LYS A 173 2.82 4.75 15.23
N ARG A 174 2.49 3.74 14.43
CA ARG A 174 3.42 3.10 13.50
C ARG A 174 3.87 4.09 12.41
N LEU A 175 2.93 4.78 11.76
CA LEU A 175 3.23 5.74 10.70
C LEU A 175 4.14 6.88 11.20
N ALA A 176 3.84 7.43 12.39
CA ALA A 176 4.68 8.45 13.02
C ALA A 176 6.10 7.93 13.32
N GLY A 177 6.22 6.66 13.73
CA GLY A 177 7.50 5.99 13.90
C GLY A 177 8.31 5.92 12.61
N CYS A 178 7.69 5.51 11.50
CA CYS A 178 8.34 5.48 10.18
C CYS A 178 8.87 6.87 9.78
N CYS A 179 8.07 7.92 10.00
CA CYS A 179 8.49 9.30 9.72
C CYS A 179 9.69 9.72 10.56
N LEU A 180 9.69 9.41 11.85
CA LEU A 180 10.82 9.73 12.73
C LEU A 180 12.10 9.01 12.28
N THR A 181 11.98 7.76 11.85
CA THR A 181 13.10 6.98 11.31
C THR A 181 13.65 7.62 10.03
N ALA A 182 12.78 8.00 9.10
CA ALA A 182 13.17 8.70 7.87
C ALA A 182 13.83 10.06 8.17
N LEU A 183 13.36 10.81 9.17
CA LEU A 183 13.99 12.07 9.57
C LEU A 183 15.38 11.87 10.17
N LYS A 184 15.56 10.83 10.98
CA LYS A 184 16.86 10.50 11.58
C LYS A 184 17.89 10.13 10.52
N SER A 185 17.52 9.33 9.52
CA SER A 185 18.43 8.96 8.43
C SER A 185 18.88 10.16 7.58
N LEU A 186 18.02 11.18 7.44
CA LEU A 186 18.39 12.45 6.82
C LEU A 186 19.39 13.24 7.67
N SER A 187 19.25 13.26 9.00
CA SER A 187 20.11 14.02 9.91
C SER A 187 21.52 13.44 10.10
N SER A 188 21.70 12.13 9.87
CA SER A 188 23.01 11.46 9.95
C SER A 188 23.93 11.75 8.75
N GLY A 189 23.41 12.36 7.67
CA GLY A 189 24.24 13.04 6.68
C GLY A 189 24.48 14.47 7.17
N VAL A 190 25.75 14.87 7.32
CA VAL A 190 26.19 16.19 7.82
C VAL A 190 25.32 17.34 7.29
N TRP A 191 24.51 17.95 8.16
CA TRP A 191 23.95 19.29 7.93
C TRP A 191 24.84 20.28 8.69
N SER A 192 25.34 21.29 7.99
CA SER A 192 26.07 22.38 8.64
C SER A 192 25.06 23.21 9.46
N SER A 193 25.51 23.85 10.56
CA SER A 193 24.63 24.66 11.41
C SER A 193 23.95 25.85 10.68
N GLN A 194 24.32 26.14 9.43
CA GLN A 194 23.62 27.11 8.58
C GLN A 194 22.29 26.59 7.99
N ASP A 195 22.07 25.27 7.96
CA ASP A 195 20.88 24.67 7.32
C ASP A 195 19.68 24.51 8.27
N ILE A 196 19.92 24.52 9.60
CA ILE A 196 18.87 24.32 10.60
C ILE A 196 17.95 25.55 10.69
N GLY A 197 18.50 26.75 10.49
CA GLY A 197 17.74 28.01 10.52
C GLY A 197 16.91 28.28 9.26
N SER A 198 17.34 27.77 8.10
CA SER A 198 16.66 27.95 6.81
C SER A 198 15.64 26.84 6.50
N THR A 199 15.74 25.66 7.13
CA THR A 199 14.81 24.54 6.87
C THR A 199 13.47 24.69 7.60
N LEU A 200 13.43 25.41 8.73
CA LEU A 200 12.15 25.79 9.37
C LEU A 200 11.47 26.99 8.69
N ALA A 201 12.21 27.72 7.88
CA ALA A 201 11.73 28.89 7.16
C ALA A 201 12.24 28.84 5.71
N LEU A 202 11.67 27.95 4.90
CA LEU A 202 11.35 28.13 3.48
C LEU A 202 10.87 26.80 2.88
N ALA A 203 9.82 26.90 2.06
CA ALA A 203 9.21 25.82 1.32
C ALA A 203 10.19 25.16 0.33
N SER A 204 11.00 24.21 0.80
CA SER A 204 11.84 23.39 -0.06
C SER A 204 11.03 22.20 -0.62
N PRO A 205 11.07 21.91 -1.93
CA PRO A 205 10.38 20.77 -2.55
C PRO A 205 10.78 19.40 -1.97
N ASN A 206 11.89 19.35 -1.24
CA ASN A 206 12.49 18.12 -0.71
C ASN A 206 11.77 17.55 0.54
N PHE A 207 10.71 18.19 1.05
CA PHE A 207 10.07 17.85 2.32
C PHE A 207 8.55 17.57 2.20
N PHE A 208 8.12 16.89 1.13
CA PHE A 208 6.72 16.54 0.90
C PHE A 208 6.08 15.75 2.06
N ILE A 209 6.79 14.75 2.59
CA ILE A 209 6.32 13.92 3.73
C ILE A 209 6.11 14.78 4.99
N MET A 210 7.00 15.74 5.25
CA MET A 210 6.89 16.68 6.39
C MET A 210 5.74 17.69 6.22
N ARG A 211 5.51 18.21 5.01
CA ARG A 211 4.33 19.06 4.72
C ARG A 211 3.01 18.31 4.96
N GLN A 212 2.94 17.05 4.56
CA GLN A 212 1.74 16.23 4.78
C GLN A 212 1.56 15.85 6.25
N LEU A 213 2.64 15.58 7.00
CA LEU A 213 2.58 15.35 8.45
C LEU A 213 2.07 16.57 9.23
N ILE A 214 2.55 17.77 8.91
CA ILE A 214 2.09 19.00 9.57
C ILE A 214 0.61 19.24 9.24
N SER A 215 0.21 19.07 7.99
CA SER A 215 -1.21 19.15 7.58
C SER A 215 -2.08 18.09 8.26
N PHE A 216 -1.60 16.86 8.38
CA PHE A 216 -2.26 15.71 9.00
C PHE A 216 -2.44 15.90 10.51
N ILE A 217 -1.38 16.25 11.23
CA ILE A 217 -1.41 16.53 12.68
C ILE A 217 -2.38 17.68 12.96
N ILE A 218 -2.36 18.75 12.14
CA ILE A 218 -3.22 19.92 12.34
C ILE A 218 -4.69 19.62 12.00
N SER A 219 -4.97 18.81 10.98
CA SER A 219 -6.34 18.48 10.52
C SER A 219 -7.03 17.46 11.43
N ASP A 220 -6.33 16.39 11.83
CA ASP A 220 -6.96 15.29 12.59
C ASP A 220 -6.94 15.50 14.11
N CYS A 221 -5.99 16.29 14.67
CA CYS A 221 -6.11 16.72 16.07
C CYS A 221 -7.38 17.55 16.30
N ARG A 222 -7.79 18.39 15.33
CA ARG A 222 -9.06 19.12 15.42
C ARG A 222 -10.27 18.20 15.39
N LYS A 223 -10.26 17.12 14.61
CA LYS A 223 -11.39 16.18 14.56
C LYS A 223 -11.50 15.30 15.80
N CYS A 224 -10.37 14.95 16.42
CA CYS A 224 -10.37 14.17 17.67
C CYS A 224 -10.78 15.01 18.89
N LEU A 225 -10.46 16.31 18.94
CA LEU A 225 -10.85 17.22 20.04
C LEU A 225 -12.32 17.67 20.02
N ILE A 226 -13.03 17.50 18.90
CA ILE A 226 -14.44 17.91 18.74
C ILE A 226 -15.41 16.74 19.01
N ARG A 227 -14.91 15.52 19.21
CA ARG A 227 -15.73 14.31 19.47
C ARG A 227 -15.42 13.60 20.79
N SER A 228 -14.84 14.30 21.76
CA SER A 228 -14.76 13.85 23.17
C SER A 228 -15.73 14.62 24.05
#